data_AF-A0A957XD44-F1
#
_entry.id   AF-A0A957XD44-F1
#
_cell.length_a   1.000
_cell.length_b   1.000
_cell.length_c   1.000
_cell.angle_alpha   90.00
_cell.angle_beta   90.00
_cell.angle_gamma   90.00
#
_symmetry.space_group_name_H-M   'P 1'
#
loop_
_entity.id
_entity.type
_entity.pdbx_description
1 polymer ?
#
loop_
_entity_poly.entity_id
_entity_poly.type
_entity_poly.pdbx_seq_one_letter_code
_entity_poly.pdbx_strand_id
1 'polypeptide(L)'
;VFYDINRAEPSYFDLFTADIVDGRNNVLHRRLFAVETTSDGTILVRQPTLFLDLVPAPPDTSVPSVSERGGNGSHQQLEQALIEQELNNLKDTVAAERAKEIETVSHYMEISLGTLIERYNLRLNEYINRQLAGDTDPLLSANMQQAENRLDELEARRTRRREELRQERNCTIANIRKWGSAWVLPHPDRSSPRLAPMVRDTEIERIAVQAVRAYEEAPGWQVESVEDQNKGFDLISRRFADGDQEFVVEMRFIEVKGRARTGIVALTSNEYHTAYRLKEDYWLYVVFNCAHNVPDGPDVYPIQDPARLRWEPMREVIQYRVDPQTIIDEAGRQPTQLSQVQQAFREAWDSRIADYGPYNILVEG
;
A
#
# COMPACT_ATOMS: atom_id res chain seq x y z
N VAL A 1 -23.08 -14.71 -2.21
CA VAL A 1 -23.79 -13.42 -2.18
C VAL A 1 -23.48 -12.77 -0.84
N PHE A 2 -23.31 -11.46 -0.81
CA PHE A 2 -23.03 -10.73 0.42
C PHE A 2 -24.00 -9.55 0.58
N TYR A 3 -24.13 -9.07 1.80
CA TYR A 3 -24.81 -7.84 2.17
C TYR A 3 -23.82 -6.76 2.59
N ASP A 4 -24.15 -5.54 2.24
CA ASP A 4 -23.48 -4.31 2.67
C ASP A 4 -24.53 -3.35 3.27
N ILE A 5 -24.31 -2.91 4.50
CA ILE A 5 -25.22 -2.01 5.23
C ILE A 5 -25.25 -0.59 4.64
N ASN A 6 -24.16 -0.17 4.01
CA ASN A 6 -23.99 1.19 3.48
C ASN A 6 -24.43 1.31 2.03
N ARG A 7 -24.51 0.19 1.32
CA ARG A 7 -24.91 0.14 -0.08
C ARG A 7 -26.41 0.32 -0.28
N ALA A 8 -26.77 1.22 -1.21
CA ALA A 8 -28.16 1.46 -1.62
C ALA A 8 -28.65 0.59 -2.76
N GLU A 9 -27.78 0.29 -3.72
CA GLU A 9 -28.13 -0.47 -4.92
C GLU A 9 -27.25 -1.71 -5.07
N PRO A 10 -27.78 -2.83 -5.60
CA PRO A 10 -26.98 -4.02 -5.91
C PRO A 10 -25.76 -3.71 -6.77
N SER A 11 -24.70 -4.47 -6.55
CA SER A 11 -23.48 -4.43 -7.37
C SER A 11 -22.89 -5.81 -7.55
N TYR A 12 -22.15 -5.95 -8.63
CA TYR A 12 -21.50 -7.19 -8.99
C TYR A 12 -19.99 -7.02 -8.95
N PHE A 13 -19.29 -7.88 -8.22
CA PHE A 13 -17.85 -7.86 -8.09
C PHE A 13 -17.21 -9.04 -8.80
N ASP A 14 -16.12 -8.78 -9.50
CA ASP A 14 -15.24 -9.77 -10.10
C ASP A 14 -13.86 -9.69 -9.47
N LEU A 15 -13.36 -10.82 -8.96
CA LEU A 15 -12.06 -10.89 -8.30
C LEU A 15 -10.98 -11.34 -9.28
N PHE A 16 -9.91 -10.56 -9.39
CA PHE A 16 -8.77 -10.82 -10.28
C PHE A 16 -7.46 -10.85 -9.51
N THR A 17 -6.53 -11.70 -9.92
CA THR A 17 -5.10 -11.49 -9.64
C THR A 17 -4.39 -11.00 -10.89
N ALA A 18 -3.36 -10.18 -10.73
CA ALA A 18 -2.46 -9.82 -11.81
C ALA A 18 -1.01 -9.76 -11.29
N ASP A 19 -0.07 -10.02 -12.20
CA ASP A 19 1.36 -10.01 -11.94
C ASP A 19 2.02 -8.83 -12.66
N ILE A 20 3.03 -8.25 -12.01
CA ILE A 20 4.06 -7.47 -12.69
C ILE A 20 5.29 -8.37 -12.81
N VAL A 21 5.76 -8.61 -14.03
CA VAL A 21 6.90 -9.49 -14.31
C VAL A 21 8.05 -8.71 -14.96
N ASP A 22 9.27 -9.20 -14.81
CA ASP A 22 10.43 -8.66 -15.52
C ASP A 22 10.62 -9.29 -16.91
N GLY A 23 11.62 -8.83 -17.67
CA GLY A 23 11.94 -9.35 -19.01
C GLY A 23 12.47 -10.78 -19.03
N ARG A 24 12.70 -11.38 -17.85
CA ARG A 24 13.06 -12.79 -17.63
C ARG A 24 11.87 -13.61 -17.13
N ASN A 25 10.68 -13.00 -17.05
CA ASN A 25 9.44 -13.58 -16.57
C ASN A 25 9.43 -13.93 -15.07
N ASN A 26 10.31 -13.32 -14.27
CA ASN A 26 10.23 -13.40 -12.82
C ASN A 26 9.09 -12.50 -12.33
N VAL A 27 8.28 -12.99 -11.38
CA VAL A 27 7.21 -12.19 -10.77
C VAL A 27 7.81 -11.23 -9.75
N LEU A 28 7.73 -9.94 -10.04
CA LEU A 28 8.16 -8.86 -9.15
C LEU A 28 7.07 -8.51 -8.14
N HIS A 29 5.80 -8.54 -8.59
CA HIS A 29 4.66 -8.25 -7.74
C HIS A 29 3.46 -9.08 -8.17
N ARG A 30 2.63 -9.51 -7.21
CA ARG A 30 1.34 -10.18 -7.44
C ARG A 30 0.31 -9.61 -6.48
N ARG A 31 -0.83 -9.15 -6.99
CA ARG A 31 -1.88 -8.54 -6.17
C ARG A 31 -3.27 -9.04 -6.57
N LEU A 32 -4.16 -9.08 -5.58
CA LEU A 32 -5.60 -9.32 -5.77
C LEU A 32 -6.31 -7.97 -5.97
N PHE A 33 -7.30 -7.94 -6.86
CA PHE A 33 -8.12 -6.78 -7.20
C PHE A 33 -9.58 -7.18 -7.22
N ALA A 34 -10.45 -6.24 -6.89
CA ALA A 34 -11.90 -6.39 -7.04
C ALA A 34 -12.37 -5.38 -8.08
N VAL A 35 -13.05 -5.84 -9.12
CA VAL A 35 -13.66 -4.97 -10.13
C VAL A 35 -15.16 -4.94 -9.87
N GLU A 36 -15.67 -3.78 -9.47
CA GLU A 36 -17.08 -3.51 -9.22
C GLU A 36 -17.77 -3.10 -10.53
N THR A 37 -18.92 -3.73 -10.81
CA THR A 37 -19.90 -3.25 -11.80
C THR A 37 -21.15 -2.84 -11.03
N THR A 38 -21.45 -1.55 -11.06
CA THR A 38 -22.65 -0.98 -10.43
C THR A 38 -23.90 -1.24 -11.26
N SER A 39 -25.09 -0.99 -10.70
CA SER A 39 -26.37 -1.24 -11.36
C SER A 39 -26.58 -0.41 -12.63
N ASP A 40 -25.94 0.75 -12.75
CA ASP A 40 -25.92 1.63 -13.94
C ASP A 40 -24.87 1.21 -14.99
N GLY A 41 -24.07 0.17 -14.72
CA GLY A 41 -23.04 -0.35 -15.63
C GLY A 41 -21.66 0.30 -15.47
N THR A 42 -21.47 1.22 -14.53
CA THR A 42 -20.15 1.81 -14.26
C THR A 42 -19.18 0.75 -13.71
N ILE A 43 -17.94 0.75 -14.21
CA ILE A 43 -16.88 -0.18 -13.80
C ILE A 43 -15.83 0.55 -12.97
N LEU A 44 -15.60 0.09 -11.74
CA LEU A 44 -14.66 0.68 -10.79
C LEU A 44 -13.74 -0.40 -10.22
N VAL A 45 -12.43 -0.14 -10.19
CA VAL A 45 -11.50 -1.01 -9.47
C VAL A 45 -11.47 -0.63 -8.00
N ARG A 46 -11.58 -1.63 -7.12
CA ARG A 46 -11.63 -1.51 -5.67
C ARG A 46 -10.58 -2.41 -5.01
N GLN A 47 -10.17 -2.02 -3.80
CA GLN A 47 -9.32 -2.88 -2.98
C GLN A 47 -10.10 -4.07 -2.42
N PRO A 48 -9.58 -5.31 -2.50
CA PRO A 48 -10.26 -6.50 -1.99
C PRO A 48 -10.55 -6.49 -0.48
N THR A 49 -9.93 -5.57 0.27
CA THR A 49 -10.24 -5.33 1.68
C THR A 49 -11.71 -5.00 1.92
N LEU A 50 -12.46 -4.58 0.89
CA LEU A 50 -13.90 -4.32 0.99
C LEU A 50 -14.66 -5.56 1.48
N PHE A 51 -14.19 -6.77 1.13
CA PHE A 51 -14.85 -8.02 1.51
C PHE A 51 -14.78 -8.31 3.02
N LEU A 52 -13.90 -7.61 3.76
CA LEU A 52 -13.81 -7.72 5.21
C LEU A 52 -15.00 -7.06 5.92
N ASP A 53 -15.68 -6.13 5.24
CA ASP A 53 -16.79 -5.36 5.77
C ASP A 53 -18.16 -5.88 5.28
N LEU A 54 -18.13 -6.92 4.45
CA LEU A 54 -19.31 -7.57 3.88
C LEU A 54 -19.81 -8.73 4.75
N VAL A 55 -21.12 -8.91 4.76
CA VAL A 55 -21.77 -10.00 5.51
C VAL A 55 -22.21 -11.09 4.53
N PRO A 56 -21.81 -12.36 4.70
CA PRO A 56 -22.34 -13.44 3.87
C PRO A 56 -23.87 -13.50 3.96
N ALA A 57 -24.53 -13.48 2.79
CA ALA A 57 -25.97 -13.66 2.72
C ALA A 57 -26.33 -15.15 2.85
N PRO A 58 -27.55 -15.49 3.32
CA PRO A 58 -28.04 -16.87 3.32
C PRO A 58 -27.91 -17.56 1.95
N PRO A 59 -27.72 -18.90 1.89
CA PRO A 59 -27.48 -19.62 0.63
C PRO A 59 -28.55 -19.42 -0.46
N ASP A 60 -29.79 -19.16 -0.07
CA ASP A 60 -30.95 -19.01 -0.97
C ASP A 60 -31.34 -17.55 -1.24
N THR A 61 -30.44 -16.59 -0.95
CA THR A 61 -30.69 -15.18 -1.23
C THR A 61 -30.89 -14.95 -2.74
N SER A 62 -32.05 -14.42 -3.10
CA SER A 62 -32.35 -13.99 -4.47
C SER A 62 -31.39 -12.89 -4.92
N VAL A 63 -30.85 -13.04 -6.13
CA VAL A 63 -29.96 -12.06 -6.75
C VAL A 63 -30.59 -11.51 -8.04
N PRO A 64 -30.23 -10.28 -8.44
CA PRO A 64 -30.58 -9.79 -9.78
C PRO A 64 -30.06 -10.75 -10.85
N SER A 65 -30.78 -10.84 -11.97
CA SER A 65 -30.36 -11.71 -13.06
C SER A 65 -29.03 -11.23 -13.65
N VAL A 66 -28.21 -12.16 -14.13
CA VAL A 66 -26.92 -11.85 -14.76
C VAL A 66 -27.10 -10.99 -16.03
N SER A 67 -28.26 -11.09 -16.68
CA SER A 67 -28.70 -10.25 -17.81
C SER A 67 -29.12 -8.83 -17.42
N GLU A 68 -29.49 -8.59 -16.15
CA GLU A 68 -29.80 -7.26 -15.59
C GLU A 68 -28.54 -6.54 -15.06
N ARG A 69 -27.35 -7.13 -15.26
CA ARG A 69 -26.10 -6.34 -15.23
C ARG A 69 -26.22 -5.32 -16.36
N GLY A 70 -26.58 -4.08 -16.05
CA GLY A 70 -26.78 -3.03 -17.04
C GLY A 70 -25.58 -2.95 -18.00
N GLY A 71 -25.71 -3.58 -19.17
CA GLY A 71 -24.72 -3.62 -20.24
C GLY A 71 -23.29 -4.09 -19.86
N ASN A 72 -22.87 -5.23 -20.40
CA ASN A 72 -21.51 -5.40 -20.96
C ASN A 72 -20.31 -5.03 -20.07
N GLY A 73 -20.07 -5.78 -19.00
CA GLY A 73 -18.70 -6.05 -18.56
C GLY A 73 -18.26 -7.39 -19.13
N SER A 74 -18.02 -7.47 -20.45
CA SER A 74 -17.31 -8.66 -20.98
C SER A 74 -16.01 -8.82 -20.21
N HIS A 75 -15.52 -10.05 -20.07
CA HIS A 75 -14.26 -10.31 -19.36
C HIS A 75 -13.14 -9.38 -19.83
N GLN A 76 -13.09 -9.09 -21.13
CA GLN A 76 -12.16 -8.16 -21.76
C GLN A 76 -12.33 -6.70 -21.28
N GLN A 77 -13.55 -6.22 -21.13
CA GLN A 77 -13.80 -4.84 -20.63
C GLN A 77 -13.40 -4.69 -19.17
N LEU A 78 -13.63 -5.71 -18.34
CA LEU A 78 -13.20 -5.71 -16.94
C LEU A 78 -11.67 -5.73 -16.82
N GLU A 79 -10.99 -6.54 -17.63
CA GLU A 79 -9.54 -6.55 -17.69
C GLU A 79 -8.97 -5.22 -18.18
N GLN A 80 -9.58 -4.62 -19.21
CA GLN A 80 -9.17 -3.31 -19.71
C GLN A 80 -9.33 -2.23 -18.64
N ALA A 81 -10.47 -2.18 -17.95
CA ALA A 81 -10.68 -1.25 -16.84
C ALA A 81 -9.65 -1.46 -15.71
N LEU A 82 -9.34 -2.72 -15.38
CA LEU A 82 -8.33 -3.06 -14.40
C LEU A 82 -6.93 -2.57 -14.82
N ILE A 83 -6.57 -2.73 -16.10
CA ILE A 83 -5.30 -2.25 -16.65
C ILE A 83 -5.20 -0.72 -16.58
N GLU A 84 -6.24 -0.04 -17.05
CA GLU A 84 -6.27 1.42 -17.19
C GLU A 84 -6.33 2.13 -15.83
N GLN A 85 -7.18 1.65 -14.90
CA GLN A 85 -7.39 2.32 -13.62
C GLN A 85 -6.28 2.01 -12.59
N GLU A 86 -5.68 0.81 -12.61
CA GLU A 86 -4.77 0.37 -11.54
C GLU A 86 -3.45 -0.26 -12.02
N LEU A 87 -3.48 -1.25 -12.93
CA LEU A 87 -2.27 -2.03 -13.21
C LEU A 87 -1.17 -1.24 -13.91
N ASN A 88 -1.51 -0.25 -14.76
CA ASN A 88 -0.51 0.62 -15.37
C ASN A 88 0.27 1.41 -14.31
N ASN A 89 -0.44 2.00 -13.35
CA ASN A 89 0.18 2.74 -12.25
C ASN A 89 1.03 1.81 -11.35
N LEU A 90 0.50 0.63 -11.02
CA LEU A 90 1.25 -0.38 -10.28
C LEU A 90 2.53 -0.81 -11.02
N LYS A 91 2.43 -1.05 -12.33
CA LYS A 91 3.59 -1.38 -13.18
C LYS A 91 4.64 -0.28 -13.13
N ASP A 92 4.24 0.98 -13.25
CA ASP A 92 5.16 2.11 -13.27
C ASP A 92 5.85 2.30 -11.92
N THR A 93 5.11 2.12 -10.82
CA THR A 93 5.66 2.13 -9.46
C THR A 93 6.70 1.02 -9.27
N VAL A 94 6.33 -0.22 -9.59
CA VAL A 94 7.23 -1.39 -9.48
C VAL A 94 8.45 -1.22 -10.41
N ALA A 95 8.27 -0.68 -11.61
CA ALA A 95 9.37 -0.43 -12.55
C ALA A 95 10.36 0.63 -12.02
N ALA A 96 9.86 1.67 -11.34
CA ALA A 96 10.71 2.69 -10.73
C ALA A 96 11.54 2.12 -9.57
N GLU A 97 10.93 1.31 -8.69
CA GLU A 97 11.63 0.60 -7.62
C GLU A 97 12.69 -0.35 -8.21
N ARG A 98 12.28 -1.17 -9.18
CA ARG A 98 13.17 -2.12 -9.84
C ARG A 98 14.35 -1.46 -10.54
N ALA A 99 14.16 -0.28 -11.13
CA ALA A 99 15.23 0.48 -11.74
C ALA A 99 16.30 0.90 -10.71
N LYS A 100 15.91 1.36 -9.52
CA LYS A 100 16.82 1.74 -8.44
C LYS A 100 17.62 0.53 -7.92
N GLU A 101 16.95 -0.60 -7.72
CA GLU A 101 17.61 -1.85 -7.33
C GLU A 101 18.66 -2.27 -8.37
N ILE A 102 18.29 -2.27 -9.65
CA ILE A 102 19.19 -2.67 -10.73
C ILE A 102 20.38 -1.74 -10.84
N GLU A 103 20.20 -0.43 -10.66
CA GLU A 103 21.30 0.52 -10.67
C GLU A 103 22.31 0.21 -9.56
N THR A 104 21.81 -0.02 -8.34
CA THR A 104 22.64 -0.41 -7.18
C THR A 104 23.41 -1.71 -7.46
N VAL A 105 22.71 -2.76 -7.88
CA VAL A 105 23.31 -4.08 -8.16
C VAL A 105 24.33 -3.96 -9.29
N SER A 106 24.01 -3.21 -10.34
CA SER A 106 24.93 -2.95 -11.46
C SER A 106 26.20 -2.27 -10.97
N HIS A 107 26.08 -1.21 -10.16
CA HIS A 107 27.21 -0.46 -9.64
C HIS A 107 28.19 -1.36 -8.86
N TYR A 108 27.71 -2.11 -7.87
CA TYR A 108 28.56 -3.00 -7.08
C TYR A 108 29.09 -4.20 -7.88
N MET A 109 28.31 -4.73 -8.83
CA MET A 109 28.75 -5.80 -9.72
C MET A 109 29.90 -5.33 -10.62
N GLU A 110 29.82 -4.11 -11.17
CA GLU A 110 30.87 -3.54 -12.03
C GLU A 110 32.18 -3.34 -11.26
N ILE A 111 32.10 -2.78 -10.05
CA ILE A 111 33.28 -2.58 -9.19
C ILE A 111 33.91 -3.93 -8.84
N SER A 112 33.11 -4.88 -8.33
CA SER A 112 33.64 -6.15 -7.84
C SER A 112 34.24 -7.02 -8.95
N LEU A 113 33.53 -7.21 -10.07
CA LEU A 113 34.07 -7.99 -11.20
C LEU A 113 35.20 -7.24 -11.91
N GLY A 114 35.10 -5.91 -12.06
CA GLY A 114 36.16 -5.08 -12.63
C GLY A 114 37.47 -5.21 -11.84
N THR A 115 37.40 -5.12 -10.51
CA THR A 115 38.57 -5.27 -9.63
C THR A 115 39.22 -6.65 -9.75
N LEU A 116 38.40 -7.72 -9.86
CA LEU A 116 38.92 -9.08 -10.05
C LEU A 116 39.59 -9.23 -11.41
N ILE A 117 38.97 -8.73 -12.48
CA ILE A 117 39.54 -8.75 -13.84
C ILE A 117 40.87 -8.00 -13.86
N GLU A 118 40.92 -6.79 -13.31
CA GLU A 118 42.16 -5.99 -13.23
C GLU A 118 43.27 -6.75 -12.49
N ARG A 119 42.95 -7.37 -11.35
CA ARG A 119 43.92 -8.17 -10.59
C ARG A 119 44.50 -9.32 -11.41
N TYR A 120 43.66 -10.05 -12.15
CA TYR A 120 44.15 -11.16 -12.97
C TYR A 120 44.90 -10.69 -14.22
N ASN A 121 44.54 -9.53 -14.79
CA ASN A 121 45.29 -8.91 -15.88
C ASN A 121 46.70 -8.50 -15.42
N LEU A 122 46.85 -7.89 -14.25
CA LEU A 122 48.16 -7.56 -13.68
C LEU A 122 49.01 -8.82 -13.46
N ARG A 123 48.40 -9.89 -12.95
CA ARG A 123 49.08 -11.17 -12.72
C ARG A 123 49.50 -11.86 -14.02
N LEU A 124 48.66 -11.81 -15.06
CA LEU A 124 48.99 -12.33 -16.38
C LEU A 124 50.15 -11.53 -17.00
N ASN A 125 50.12 -10.20 -16.91
CA ASN A 125 51.21 -9.34 -17.37
C ASN A 125 52.53 -9.63 -16.64
N GLU A 126 52.49 -9.90 -15.33
CA GLU A 126 53.67 -10.33 -14.57
C GLU A 126 54.25 -11.64 -15.13
N TYR A 127 53.40 -12.63 -15.41
CA TYR A 127 53.85 -13.89 -16.01
C TYR A 127 54.41 -13.72 -17.43
N ILE A 128 53.77 -12.91 -18.27
CA ILE A 128 54.27 -12.58 -19.62
C ILE A 128 55.65 -11.91 -19.52
N ASN A 129 55.83 -10.95 -18.62
CA ASN A 129 57.13 -10.29 -18.44
C ASN A 129 58.22 -11.26 -17.96
N ARG A 130 57.90 -12.19 -17.06
CA ARG A 130 58.81 -13.26 -16.64
C ARG A 130 59.21 -14.17 -17.80
N GLN A 131 58.24 -14.55 -18.64
CA GLN A 131 58.49 -15.34 -19.84
C GLN A 131 59.42 -14.62 -20.82
N LEU A 132 59.18 -13.32 -21.07
CA LEU A 132 60.04 -12.49 -21.93
C LEU A 132 61.45 -12.31 -21.36
N ALA A 133 61.60 -12.29 -20.03
CA ALA A 133 62.88 -12.24 -19.35
C ALA A 133 63.64 -13.59 -19.35
N GLY A 134 63.04 -14.66 -19.91
CA GLY A 134 63.67 -15.98 -20.01
C GLY A 134 63.57 -16.82 -18.73
N ASP A 135 62.57 -16.58 -17.89
CA ASP A 135 62.33 -17.38 -16.69
C ASP A 135 62.04 -18.86 -17.05
N THR A 136 62.77 -19.78 -16.40
CA THR A 136 62.69 -21.23 -16.64
C THR A 136 61.80 -21.97 -15.63
N ASP A 137 61.05 -21.25 -14.80
CA ASP A 137 60.09 -21.86 -13.86
C ASP A 137 59.10 -22.78 -14.61
N PRO A 138 59.08 -24.10 -14.31
CA PRO A 138 58.24 -25.06 -15.02
C PRO A 138 56.74 -24.85 -14.78
N LEU A 139 56.34 -24.09 -13.75
CA LEU A 139 54.94 -23.78 -13.46
C LEU A 139 54.44 -22.52 -14.19
N LEU A 140 55.33 -21.76 -14.85
CA LEU A 140 54.98 -20.47 -15.44
C LEU A 140 53.86 -20.59 -16.49
N SER A 141 53.97 -21.54 -17.42
CA SER A 141 52.97 -21.75 -18.47
C SER A 141 51.61 -22.17 -17.91
N ALA A 142 51.60 -23.05 -16.90
CA ALA A 142 50.37 -23.49 -16.25
C ALA A 142 49.69 -22.33 -15.49
N ASN A 143 50.48 -21.50 -14.79
CA ASN A 143 49.97 -20.32 -14.08
C ASN A 143 49.41 -19.26 -15.05
N MET A 144 50.06 -19.05 -16.21
CA MET A 144 49.55 -18.18 -17.28
C MET A 144 48.19 -18.67 -17.78
N GLN A 145 48.10 -19.95 -18.17
CA GLN A 145 46.85 -20.54 -18.65
C GLN A 145 45.75 -20.45 -17.59
N GLN A 146 46.07 -20.66 -16.31
CA GLN A 146 45.09 -20.52 -15.22
C GLN A 146 44.59 -19.07 -15.08
N ALA A 147 45.48 -18.08 -15.21
CA ALA A 147 45.11 -16.67 -15.16
C ALA A 147 44.24 -16.27 -16.36
N GLU A 148 44.58 -16.71 -17.57
CA GLU A 148 43.79 -16.53 -18.80
C GLU A 148 42.39 -17.14 -18.65
N ASN A 149 42.29 -18.41 -18.26
CA ASN A 149 41.01 -19.09 -18.06
C ASN A 149 40.13 -18.35 -17.04
N ARG A 150 40.75 -17.79 -16.00
CA ARG A 150 40.01 -17.04 -14.97
C ARG A 150 39.53 -15.68 -15.47
N LEU A 151 40.30 -15.01 -16.33
CA LEU A 151 39.87 -13.79 -17.00
C LEU A 151 38.67 -14.07 -17.89
N ASP A 152 38.75 -15.08 -18.75
CA ASP A 152 37.65 -15.48 -19.64
C ASP A 152 36.35 -15.77 -18.86
N GLU A 153 36.45 -16.49 -17.74
CA GLU A 153 35.32 -16.79 -16.87
C GLU A 153 34.69 -15.50 -16.28
N LEU A 154 35.52 -14.60 -15.78
CA LEU A 154 35.07 -13.34 -15.16
C LEU A 154 34.43 -12.40 -16.19
N GLU A 155 35.00 -12.30 -17.39
CA GLU A 155 34.45 -11.51 -18.49
C GLU A 155 33.12 -12.07 -19.00
N ALA A 156 33.04 -13.40 -19.16
CA ALA A 156 31.81 -14.07 -19.52
C ALA A 156 30.73 -13.86 -18.45
N ARG A 157 31.10 -13.93 -17.17
CA ARG A 157 30.19 -13.67 -16.05
C ARG A 157 29.70 -12.22 -16.03
N ARG A 158 30.60 -11.25 -16.23
CA ARG A 158 30.26 -9.81 -16.29
C ARG A 158 29.31 -9.52 -17.43
N THR A 159 29.60 -10.04 -18.63
CA THR A 159 28.77 -9.86 -19.83
C THR A 159 27.39 -10.48 -19.63
N ARG A 160 27.33 -11.71 -19.11
CA ARG A 160 26.06 -12.37 -18.80
C ARG A 160 25.25 -11.57 -17.80
N ARG A 161 25.85 -11.16 -16.68
CA ARG A 161 25.11 -10.46 -15.63
C ARG A 161 24.61 -9.09 -16.07
N ARG A 162 25.36 -8.36 -16.92
CA ARG A 162 24.88 -7.14 -17.57
C ARG A 162 23.62 -7.37 -18.38
N GLU A 163 23.63 -8.39 -19.22
CA GLU A 163 22.48 -8.71 -20.08
C GLU A 163 21.26 -9.14 -19.24
N GLU A 164 21.49 -9.94 -18.19
CA GLU A 164 20.44 -10.31 -17.23
C GLU A 164 19.83 -9.09 -16.56
N LEU A 165 20.64 -8.17 -16.02
CA LEU A 165 20.18 -6.94 -15.38
C LEU A 165 19.44 -6.02 -16.37
N ARG A 166 19.87 -6.00 -17.63
CA ARG A 166 19.16 -5.28 -18.71
C ARG A 166 17.75 -5.84 -18.95
N GLN A 167 17.60 -7.17 -18.93
CA GLN A 167 16.29 -7.82 -19.06
C GLN A 167 15.42 -7.64 -17.82
N GLU A 168 16.01 -7.76 -16.63
CA GLU A 168 15.36 -7.59 -15.33
C GLU A 168 14.76 -6.17 -15.15
N ARG A 169 15.22 -5.19 -15.93
CA ARG A 169 14.72 -3.80 -15.91
C ARG A 169 13.38 -3.62 -16.62
N ASN A 170 13.05 -4.49 -17.57
CA ASN A 170 11.85 -4.33 -18.38
C ASN A 170 10.65 -4.95 -17.65
N CYS A 171 9.74 -4.13 -17.14
CA CYS A 171 8.55 -4.60 -16.43
C CYS A 171 7.31 -4.62 -17.32
N THR A 172 6.51 -5.68 -17.23
CA THR A 172 5.25 -5.84 -17.97
C THR A 172 4.13 -6.38 -17.07
N ILE A 173 2.88 -6.12 -17.45
CA ILE A 173 1.70 -6.72 -16.81
C ILE A 173 1.50 -8.12 -17.41
N ALA A 174 1.31 -9.13 -16.57
CA ALA A 174 1.09 -10.50 -16.98
C ALA A 174 0.08 -11.21 -16.06
N ASN A 175 -0.37 -12.41 -16.50
CA ASN A 175 -1.16 -13.34 -15.68
C ASN A 175 -2.42 -12.75 -15.03
N ILE A 176 -3.14 -11.88 -15.75
CA ILE A 176 -4.45 -11.42 -15.29
C ILE A 176 -5.39 -12.62 -15.26
N ARG A 177 -5.86 -12.98 -14.06
CA ARG A 177 -6.69 -14.17 -13.84
C ARG A 177 -7.87 -13.85 -12.96
N LYS A 178 -9.07 -14.13 -13.48
CA LYS A 178 -10.30 -14.09 -12.69
C LYS A 178 -10.42 -15.33 -11.80
N TRP A 179 -10.76 -15.13 -10.53
CA TRP A 179 -10.95 -16.19 -9.53
C TRP A 179 -12.41 -16.51 -9.27
N GLY A 180 -13.27 -15.50 -9.29
CA GLY A 180 -14.67 -15.67 -8.98
C GLY A 180 -15.40 -14.35 -9.02
N SER A 181 -16.66 -14.42 -8.62
CA SER A 181 -17.53 -13.26 -8.58
C SER A 181 -18.47 -13.29 -7.39
N ALA A 182 -18.97 -12.12 -7.00
CA ALA A 182 -19.90 -11.99 -5.91
C ALA A 182 -20.94 -10.89 -6.21
N TRP A 183 -22.21 -11.19 -5.92
CA TRP A 183 -23.21 -10.16 -5.72
C TRP A 183 -23.06 -9.56 -4.33
N VAL A 184 -23.07 -8.23 -4.25
CA VAL A 184 -23.14 -7.47 -3.02
C VAL A 184 -24.41 -6.64 -3.05
N LEU A 185 -25.34 -6.96 -2.15
CA LEU A 185 -26.68 -6.40 -2.08
C LEU A 185 -26.80 -5.45 -0.88
N PRO A 186 -27.73 -4.49 -0.90
CA PRO A 186 -28.11 -3.75 0.30
C PRO A 186 -28.53 -4.71 1.42
N HIS A 187 -28.09 -4.46 2.65
CA HIS A 187 -28.54 -5.24 3.80
C HIS A 187 -30.06 -5.07 3.99
N PRO A 188 -30.86 -6.14 4.09
CA PRO A 188 -32.33 -6.06 4.13
C PRO A 188 -32.84 -5.25 5.32
N ASP A 189 -32.18 -5.40 6.48
CA ASP A 189 -32.56 -4.71 7.71
C ASP A 189 -31.89 -3.34 7.89
N ARG A 190 -31.28 -2.75 6.86
CA ARG A 190 -30.55 -1.47 7.00
C ARG A 190 -31.41 -0.30 7.49
N SER A 191 -32.73 -0.37 7.27
CA SER A 191 -33.69 0.62 7.76
C SER A 191 -34.27 0.27 9.14
N SER A 192 -33.89 -0.86 9.74
CA SER A 192 -34.35 -1.24 11.08
C SER A 192 -33.76 -0.29 12.14
N PRO A 193 -34.47 0.00 13.26
CA PRO A 193 -33.95 0.88 14.30
C PRO A 193 -32.59 0.44 14.89
N ARG A 194 -32.27 -0.86 14.78
CA ARG A 194 -31.00 -1.43 15.25
C ARG A 194 -29.83 -1.11 14.33
N LEU A 195 -30.05 -1.10 13.01
CA LEU A 195 -28.99 -0.94 12.00
C LEU A 195 -29.00 0.43 11.31
N ALA A 196 -30.12 1.13 11.29
CA ALA A 196 -30.24 2.46 10.67
C ALA A 196 -29.21 3.48 11.21
N PRO A 197 -28.87 3.51 12.52
CA PRO A 197 -27.80 4.38 13.02
C PRO A 197 -26.40 4.04 12.51
N MET A 198 -26.21 2.85 11.91
CA MET A 198 -24.95 2.36 11.37
C MET A 198 -24.85 2.59 9.86
N VAL A 199 -25.95 2.98 9.19
CA VAL A 199 -25.95 3.38 7.80
C VAL A 199 -25.29 4.75 7.69
N ARG A 200 -24.29 4.84 6.81
CA ARG A 200 -23.62 6.10 6.49
C ARG A 200 -24.61 7.17 6.02
N ASP A 201 -24.46 8.38 6.57
CA ASP A 201 -25.18 9.57 6.13
C ASP A 201 -24.19 10.46 5.38
N THR A 202 -24.33 10.50 4.05
CA THR A 202 -23.38 11.15 3.13
C THR A 202 -23.18 12.62 3.45
N GLU A 203 -24.22 13.33 3.92
CA GLU A 203 -24.09 14.75 4.23
C GLU A 203 -23.31 14.95 5.54
N ILE A 204 -23.57 14.10 6.54
CA ILE A 204 -22.84 14.10 7.81
C ILE A 204 -21.36 13.73 7.60
N GLU A 205 -21.08 12.76 6.73
CA GLU A 205 -19.71 12.38 6.34
C GLU A 205 -18.98 13.54 5.65
N ARG A 206 -19.63 14.16 4.67
CA ARG A 206 -19.08 15.32 3.95
C ARG A 206 -18.73 16.46 4.91
N ILE A 207 -19.63 16.78 5.84
CA ILE A 207 -19.40 17.82 6.86
C ILE A 207 -18.25 17.42 7.80
N ALA A 208 -18.20 16.16 8.23
CA ALA A 208 -17.15 15.67 9.10
C ALA A 208 -15.76 15.74 8.43
N VAL A 209 -15.64 15.25 7.19
CA VAL A 209 -14.39 15.30 6.43
C VAL A 209 -13.93 16.74 6.22
N GLN A 210 -14.85 17.65 5.88
CA GLN A 210 -14.52 19.08 5.75
C GLN A 210 -14.02 19.70 7.08
N ALA A 211 -14.65 19.35 8.19
CA ALA A 211 -14.22 19.81 9.51
C ALA A 211 -12.81 19.29 9.86
N VAL A 212 -12.52 18.02 9.58
CA VAL A 212 -11.20 17.43 9.81
C VAL A 212 -10.13 18.06 8.92
N ARG A 213 -10.43 18.28 7.64
CA ARG A 213 -9.51 18.97 6.72
C ARG A 213 -9.19 20.38 7.23
N ALA A 214 -10.20 21.16 7.61
CA ALA A 214 -10.00 22.48 8.17
C ALA A 214 -9.19 22.45 9.48
N TYR A 215 -9.42 21.44 10.33
CA TYR A 215 -8.69 21.26 11.58
C TYR A 215 -7.20 20.98 11.36
N GLU A 216 -6.86 20.10 10.41
CA GLU A 216 -5.47 19.73 10.09
C GLU A 216 -4.75 20.82 9.28
N GLU A 217 -5.43 21.45 8.32
CA GLU A 217 -4.86 22.50 7.46
C GLU A 217 -4.57 23.80 8.25
N ALA A 218 -5.31 24.08 9.34
CA ALA A 218 -5.12 25.27 10.17
C ALA A 218 -3.69 25.41 10.75
N PRO A 219 -3.06 24.36 11.33
CA PRO A 219 -1.64 24.37 11.72
C PRO A 219 -0.66 24.13 10.56
N GLY A 220 -1.11 24.15 9.29
CA GLY A 220 -0.24 24.07 8.11
C GLY A 220 0.03 22.67 7.56
N TRP A 221 -0.78 21.67 7.91
CA TRP A 221 -0.68 20.35 7.30
C TRP A 221 -1.27 20.32 5.89
N GLN A 222 -0.76 19.44 5.04
CA GLN A 222 -1.33 19.15 3.74
C GLN A 222 -2.16 17.87 3.80
N VAL A 223 -3.45 17.97 3.52
CA VAL A 223 -4.40 16.86 3.61
C VAL A 223 -4.78 16.37 2.22
N GLU A 224 -4.68 15.06 2.03
CA GLU A 224 -5.08 14.33 0.82
C GLU A 224 -6.22 13.37 1.17
N SER A 225 -7.30 13.34 0.38
CA SER A 225 -8.37 12.35 0.53
C SER A 225 -8.03 11.06 -0.22
N VAL A 226 -8.28 9.94 0.44
CA VAL A 226 -8.12 8.56 -0.07
C VAL A 226 -9.33 7.68 0.24
N GLU A 227 -10.48 8.29 0.56
CA GLU A 227 -11.74 7.65 0.95
C GLU A 227 -12.21 6.59 -0.06
N ASP A 228 -12.01 6.84 -1.35
CA ASP A 228 -12.41 5.97 -2.45
C ASP A 228 -11.46 4.78 -2.68
N GLN A 229 -10.30 4.77 -2.02
CA GLN A 229 -9.25 3.76 -2.17
C GLN A 229 -9.36 2.61 -1.18
N ASN A 230 -10.27 2.69 -0.19
CA ASN A 230 -10.53 1.62 0.80
C ASN A 230 -9.25 1.10 1.53
N LYS A 231 -8.37 2.04 1.89
CA LYS A 231 -7.10 1.78 2.60
C LYS A 231 -7.26 1.53 4.11
N GLY A 232 -8.48 1.64 4.63
CA GLY A 232 -8.81 1.53 6.06
C GLY A 232 -8.66 2.84 6.83
N PHE A 233 -8.56 3.96 6.11
CA PHE A 233 -8.59 5.35 6.59
C PHE A 233 -9.04 6.25 5.43
N ASP A 234 -9.52 7.45 5.74
CA ASP A 234 -10.14 8.38 4.80
C ASP A 234 -9.16 9.43 4.27
N LEU A 235 -8.26 9.94 5.12
CA LEU A 235 -7.37 11.04 4.80
C LEU A 235 -5.90 10.70 5.12
N ILE A 236 -4.98 11.26 4.34
CA ILE A 236 -3.55 11.31 4.67
C ILE A 236 -3.17 12.77 4.92
N SER A 237 -2.71 13.07 6.13
CA SER A 237 -2.22 14.39 6.51
C SER A 237 -0.70 14.36 6.63
N ARG A 238 -0.01 15.29 5.94
CA ARG A 238 1.45 15.40 5.93
C ARG A 238 1.91 16.75 6.44
N ARG A 239 2.90 16.75 7.32
CA ARG A 239 3.66 17.94 7.70
C ARG A 239 5.01 17.90 7.03
N PHE A 240 5.39 19.00 6.38
CA PHE A 240 6.66 19.15 5.69
C PHE A 240 7.67 19.93 6.54
N ALA A 241 8.96 19.76 6.28
CA ALA A 241 9.99 20.59 6.89
C ALA A 241 9.87 22.04 6.38
N ASP A 242 10.24 23.00 7.23
CA ASP A 242 10.23 24.41 6.86
C ASP A 242 11.14 24.66 5.65
N GLY A 243 10.53 25.11 4.54
CA GLY A 243 11.24 25.44 3.30
C GLY A 243 11.47 24.26 2.33
N ASP A 244 11.01 23.05 2.67
CA ASP A 244 11.12 21.86 1.82
C ASP A 244 9.76 21.16 1.67
N GLN A 245 9.12 21.30 0.50
CA GLN A 245 7.82 20.71 0.21
C GLN A 245 7.88 19.25 -0.23
N GLU A 246 9.06 18.63 -0.25
CA GLU A 246 9.23 17.21 -0.57
C GLU A 246 9.58 16.38 0.68
N PHE A 247 10.21 16.98 1.69
CA PHE A 247 10.60 16.30 2.91
C PHE A 247 9.48 16.29 3.98
N VAL A 248 8.81 15.13 4.11
CA VAL A 248 7.76 14.90 5.12
C VAL A 248 8.39 14.63 6.49
N VAL A 249 8.09 15.46 7.49
CA VAL A 249 8.55 15.31 8.88
C VAL A 249 7.57 14.53 9.77
N GLU A 250 6.29 14.53 9.42
CA GLU A 250 5.26 13.77 10.14
C GLU A 250 4.13 13.40 9.19
N MET A 251 3.58 12.19 9.34
CA MET A 251 2.45 11.69 8.56
C MET A 251 1.38 11.11 9.48
N ARG A 252 0.12 11.36 9.17
CA ARG A 252 -1.04 10.81 9.89
C ARG A 252 -1.98 10.13 8.90
N PHE A 253 -2.37 8.90 9.23
CA PHE A 253 -3.42 8.16 8.53
C PHE A 253 -4.73 8.34 9.32
N ILE A 254 -5.67 9.09 8.76
CA ILE A 254 -6.82 9.62 9.48
C ILE A 254 -8.10 8.94 9.01
N GLU A 255 -8.82 8.32 9.95
CA GLU A 255 -10.19 7.82 9.79
C GLU A 255 -11.18 8.83 10.37
N VAL A 256 -12.23 9.20 9.62
CA VAL A 256 -13.18 10.23 10.01
C VAL A 256 -14.54 9.63 10.32
N LYS A 257 -15.04 9.80 11.55
CA LYS A 257 -16.38 9.37 11.96
C LYS A 257 -17.26 10.55 12.34
N GLY A 258 -18.18 10.90 11.44
CA GLY A 258 -19.17 11.95 11.64
C GLY A 258 -20.45 11.48 12.35
N ARG A 259 -21.06 12.35 13.16
CA ARG A 259 -22.42 12.18 13.69
C ARG A 259 -23.18 13.49 13.70
N ALA A 260 -24.48 13.43 13.39
CA ALA A 260 -25.38 14.60 13.44
C ALA A 260 -25.45 15.25 14.84
N ARG A 261 -25.30 14.44 15.90
CA ARG A 261 -25.18 14.84 17.31
C ARG A 261 -24.13 13.95 17.98
N THR A 262 -23.90 14.09 19.29
CA THR A 262 -23.12 13.09 20.04
C THR A 262 -23.76 11.70 20.01
N GLY A 263 -22.96 10.68 19.72
CA GLY A 263 -23.44 9.30 19.63
C GLY A 263 -22.31 8.29 19.43
N ILE A 264 -22.65 7.01 19.55
CA ILE A 264 -21.71 5.89 19.40
C ILE A 264 -21.06 5.93 18.01
N VAL A 265 -19.73 5.79 17.95
CA VAL A 265 -18.99 5.58 16.70
C VAL A 265 -18.62 4.12 16.53
N ALA A 266 -18.53 3.67 15.29
CA ALA A 266 -18.12 2.32 14.97
C ALA A 266 -17.06 2.31 13.88
N LEU A 267 -16.08 1.41 14.01
CA LEU A 267 -15.12 1.06 12.96
C LEU A 267 -15.55 -0.22 12.26
N THR A 268 -15.30 -0.28 10.96
CA THR A 268 -15.36 -1.52 10.21
C THR A 268 -14.21 -2.46 10.60
N SER A 269 -14.26 -3.70 10.14
CA SER A 269 -13.19 -4.66 10.41
C SER A 269 -11.87 -4.19 9.78
N ASN A 270 -11.91 -3.69 8.54
CA ASN A 270 -10.73 -3.18 7.85
C ASN A 270 -10.10 -1.97 8.57
N GLU A 271 -10.93 -1.02 9.00
CA GLU A 271 -10.50 0.18 9.74
C GLU A 271 -9.88 -0.19 11.10
N TYR A 272 -10.54 -1.07 11.88
CA TYR A 272 -10.04 -1.51 13.18
C TYR A 272 -8.70 -2.25 13.09
N HIS A 273 -8.56 -3.19 12.14
CA HIS A 273 -7.29 -3.92 11.97
C HIS A 273 -6.18 -3.00 11.42
N THR A 274 -6.54 -1.99 10.62
CA THR A 274 -5.58 -0.99 10.14
C THR A 274 -5.11 -0.09 11.28
N ALA A 275 -6.02 0.36 12.15
CA ALA A 275 -5.67 1.08 13.37
C ALA A 275 -4.73 0.25 14.27
N TYR A 276 -5.02 -1.03 14.46
CA TYR A 276 -4.18 -1.93 15.25
C TYR A 276 -2.77 -2.11 14.65
N ARG A 277 -2.66 -2.12 13.32
CA ARG A 277 -1.39 -2.26 12.60
C ARG A 277 -0.54 -0.99 12.66
N LEU A 278 -1.17 0.16 12.45
CA LEU A 278 -0.50 1.46 12.29
C LEU A 278 -0.29 2.21 13.63
N LYS A 279 -1.08 1.90 14.66
CA LYS A 279 -0.92 2.41 16.04
C LYS A 279 -0.79 3.94 16.09
N GLU A 280 0.37 4.46 16.47
CA GLU A 280 0.63 5.90 16.68
C GLU A 280 0.56 6.72 15.39
N ASP A 281 0.68 6.07 14.22
CA ASP A 281 0.53 6.73 12.92
C ASP A 281 -0.95 6.79 12.48
N TYR A 282 -1.85 6.06 13.16
CA TYR A 282 -3.28 6.05 12.90
C TYR A 282 -4.05 6.95 13.86
N TRP A 283 -4.92 7.77 13.27
CA TRP A 283 -5.73 8.73 13.99
C TRP A 283 -7.21 8.52 13.68
N LEU A 284 -8.03 8.46 14.71
CA LEU A 284 -9.48 8.52 14.57
C LEU A 284 -9.94 9.93 14.89
N TYR A 285 -10.52 10.61 13.91
CA TYR A 285 -11.16 11.91 14.08
C TYR A 285 -12.66 11.70 14.22
N VAL A 286 -13.18 11.88 15.42
CA VAL A 286 -14.61 11.84 15.68
C VAL A 286 -15.16 13.25 15.57
N VAL A 287 -16.14 13.45 14.70
CA VAL A 287 -16.78 14.75 14.50
C VAL A 287 -18.23 14.67 14.97
N PHE A 288 -18.53 15.37 16.06
CA PHE A 288 -19.89 15.47 16.58
C PHE A 288 -20.56 16.74 16.10
N ASN A 289 -21.90 16.76 16.21
CA ASN A 289 -22.71 17.93 15.91
C ASN A 289 -22.60 18.42 14.46
N CYS A 290 -22.47 17.48 13.51
CA CYS A 290 -22.43 17.76 12.07
C CYS A 290 -23.78 18.18 11.46
N ALA A 291 -24.86 18.33 12.24
CA ALA A 291 -26.15 18.77 11.69
C ALA A 291 -26.12 20.26 11.31
N HIS A 292 -26.81 20.64 10.23
CA HIS A 292 -26.81 22.01 9.65
C HIS A 292 -27.22 23.17 10.57
N ASN A 293 -27.75 22.90 11.77
CA ASN A 293 -28.32 23.92 12.67
C ASN A 293 -27.60 23.96 14.03
N VAL A 294 -26.31 23.65 14.06
CA VAL A 294 -25.49 23.75 15.28
C VAL A 294 -24.80 25.13 15.30
N PRO A 295 -25.05 25.98 16.31
CA PRO A 295 -24.57 27.36 16.35
C PRO A 295 -23.05 27.53 16.25
N ASP A 296 -22.30 26.60 16.85
CA ASP A 296 -20.85 26.68 17.00
C ASP A 296 -20.08 25.85 15.94
N GLY A 297 -20.80 25.21 15.02
CA GLY A 297 -20.22 24.28 14.05
C GLY A 297 -19.93 22.89 14.63
N PRO A 298 -19.31 21.99 13.82
CA PRO A 298 -18.97 20.64 14.24
C PRO A 298 -17.80 20.61 15.24
N ASP A 299 -17.91 19.74 16.25
CA ASP A 299 -16.85 19.52 17.25
C ASP A 299 -15.90 18.40 16.79
N VAL A 300 -14.61 18.70 16.65
CA VAL A 300 -13.60 17.76 16.17
C VAL A 300 -12.77 17.18 17.33
N TYR A 301 -12.78 15.85 17.48
CA TYR A 301 -12.04 15.11 18.50
C TYR A 301 -10.98 14.20 17.86
N PRO A 302 -9.70 14.61 17.81
CA PRO A 302 -8.62 13.77 17.30
C PRO A 302 -8.15 12.75 18.35
N ILE A 303 -8.07 11.48 17.97
CA ILE A 303 -7.61 10.39 18.84
C ILE A 303 -6.46 9.65 18.15
N GLN A 304 -5.26 9.77 18.69
CA GLN A 304 -4.10 8.98 18.28
C GLN A 304 -4.17 7.57 18.87
N ASP A 305 -3.80 6.57 18.05
CA ASP A 305 -3.83 5.15 18.39
C ASP A 305 -5.19 4.72 18.99
N PRO A 306 -6.28 4.78 18.20
CA PRO A 306 -7.62 4.46 18.69
C PRO A 306 -7.78 2.96 19.02
N ALA A 307 -6.82 2.09 18.67
CA ALA A 307 -6.84 0.69 19.06
C ALA A 307 -6.77 0.50 20.59
N ARG A 308 -6.32 1.52 21.34
CA ARG A 308 -6.33 1.52 22.81
C ARG A 308 -7.70 1.78 23.45
N LEU A 309 -8.71 2.17 22.66
CA LEU A 309 -10.07 2.36 23.15
C LEU A 309 -10.73 1.02 23.51
N ARG A 310 -11.74 1.05 24.38
CA ARG A 310 -12.49 -0.15 24.78
C ARG A 310 -13.57 -0.49 23.75
N TRP A 311 -13.16 -1.14 22.68
CA TRP A 311 -14.05 -1.56 21.60
C TRP A 311 -14.94 -2.75 21.98
N GLU A 312 -16.24 -2.64 21.70
CA GLU A 312 -17.20 -3.76 21.83
C GLU A 312 -17.47 -4.42 20.48
N PRO A 313 -17.28 -5.74 20.31
CA PRO A 313 -17.54 -6.43 19.05
C PRO A 313 -19.04 -6.72 18.85
N MET A 314 -19.58 -6.42 17.66
CA MET A 314 -20.94 -6.81 17.26
C MET A 314 -20.90 -8.08 16.38
N ARG A 315 -21.73 -9.09 16.67
CA ARG A 315 -21.63 -10.44 16.07
C ARG A 315 -22.44 -10.66 14.78
N GLU A 316 -23.29 -9.72 14.38
CA GLU A 316 -24.14 -9.87 13.16
C GLU A 316 -23.52 -9.18 11.92
N VAL A 317 -22.59 -8.24 12.13
CA VAL A 317 -21.70 -7.60 11.15
C VAL A 317 -20.43 -7.28 11.93
N ILE A 318 -19.22 -7.66 11.47
CA ILE A 318 -17.99 -7.38 12.24
C ILE A 318 -17.71 -5.87 12.20
N GLN A 319 -18.29 -5.16 13.17
CA GLN A 319 -18.05 -3.75 13.46
C GLN A 319 -17.75 -3.60 14.94
N TYR A 320 -16.86 -2.67 15.27
CA TYR A 320 -16.40 -2.38 16.62
C TYR A 320 -16.93 -1.03 17.04
N ARG A 321 -17.55 -0.90 18.23
CA ARG A 321 -18.12 0.40 18.70
C ARG A 321 -17.47 0.94 19.97
N VAL A 322 -17.47 2.26 20.14
CA VAL A 322 -17.04 2.98 21.35
C VAL A 322 -18.00 4.13 21.72
N ASP A 323 -18.22 4.35 23.02
CA ASP A 323 -19.15 5.36 23.53
C ASP A 323 -18.56 6.79 23.54
N PRO A 324 -19.40 7.84 23.47
CA PRO A 324 -18.93 9.22 23.40
C PRO A 324 -18.09 9.69 24.58
N GLN A 325 -18.37 9.22 25.80
CA GLN A 325 -17.63 9.67 26.99
C GLN A 325 -16.19 9.16 26.92
N THR A 326 -16.00 7.89 26.54
CA THR A 326 -14.68 7.30 26.31
C THR A 326 -13.89 8.07 25.24
N ILE A 327 -14.55 8.54 24.18
CA ILE A 327 -13.91 9.37 23.11
C ILE A 327 -13.46 10.72 23.66
N ILE A 328 -14.32 11.44 24.38
CA ILE A 328 -14.02 12.77 24.94
C ILE A 328 -12.87 12.68 25.95
N ASP A 329 -12.93 11.69 26.85
CA ASP A 329 -11.91 11.48 27.88
C ASP A 329 -10.54 11.18 27.25
N GLU A 330 -10.52 10.38 26.18
CA GLU A 330 -9.28 9.99 25.51
C GLU A 330 -8.71 11.10 24.61
N ALA A 331 -9.56 11.87 23.93
CA ALA A 331 -9.14 13.05 23.15
C ALA A 331 -8.58 14.16 24.06
N GLY A 332 -9.06 14.26 25.30
CA GLY A 332 -8.55 15.19 26.31
C GLY A 332 -7.20 14.79 26.93
N ARG A 333 -6.73 13.54 26.73
CA ARG A 333 -5.37 13.15 27.16
C ARG A 333 -4.34 13.78 26.24
N GLN A 334 -3.31 14.40 26.83
CA GLN A 334 -2.15 14.81 26.04
C GLN A 334 -1.54 13.57 25.36
N PRO A 335 -1.16 13.66 24.08
CA PRO A 335 -0.48 12.58 23.40
C PRO A 335 0.74 12.19 24.24
N THR A 336 0.82 10.90 24.58
CA THR A 336 1.89 10.38 25.42
C THR A 336 3.21 10.78 24.76
N GLN A 337 4.06 11.52 25.48
CA GLN A 337 5.44 11.70 25.04
C GLN A 337 6.02 10.31 24.79
N LEU A 338 6.54 10.10 23.58
CA LEU A 338 7.20 8.86 23.21
C LEU A 338 8.15 8.47 24.34
N SER A 339 8.04 7.23 24.83
CA SER A 339 9.03 6.72 25.78
C SER A 339 10.42 6.85 25.19
N GLN A 340 11.48 6.92 26.01
CA GLN A 340 12.87 6.97 25.50
C GLN A 340 13.17 5.84 24.49
N VAL A 341 12.50 4.69 24.61
CA VAL A 341 12.63 3.57 23.66
C VAL A 341 11.91 3.87 22.34
N GLN A 342 10.71 4.46 22.37
CA GLN A 342 9.98 4.86 21.17
C GLN A 342 10.62 6.07 20.49
N GLN A 343 11.18 6.99 21.28
CA GLN A 343 11.94 8.13 20.79
C GLN A 343 13.25 7.66 20.17
N ALA A 344 13.96 6.72 20.79
CA ALA A 344 15.13 6.06 20.20
C ALA A 344 14.77 5.21 18.97
N PHE A 345 13.58 4.60 18.92
CA PHE A 345 13.11 3.87 17.74
C PHE A 345 12.77 4.83 16.60
N ARG A 346 12.14 5.98 16.90
CA ARG A 346 11.82 7.03 15.93
C ARG A 346 13.10 7.71 15.44
N GLU A 347 14.03 8.04 16.32
CA GLU A 347 15.37 8.53 15.97
C GLU A 347 16.19 7.49 15.20
N ALA A 348 16.10 6.20 15.53
CA ALA A 348 16.75 5.13 14.77
C ALA A 348 16.07 4.89 13.41
N TRP A 349 14.77 5.11 13.30
CA TRP A 349 14.00 5.05 12.06
C TRP A 349 14.31 6.25 11.16
N ASP A 350 14.34 7.45 11.72
CA ASP A 350 14.70 8.70 11.06
C ASP A 350 16.20 8.72 10.69
N SER A 351 17.07 8.16 11.54
CA SER A 351 18.48 7.90 11.22
C SER A 351 18.63 6.82 10.16
N ARG A 352 17.77 5.80 10.12
CA ARG A 352 17.75 4.84 9.01
C ARG A 352 17.37 5.53 7.72
N ILE A 353 16.32 6.36 7.73
CA ILE A 353 15.85 7.15 6.60
C ILE A 353 16.90 8.18 6.14
N ALA A 354 17.66 8.77 7.07
CA ALA A 354 18.76 9.70 6.76
C ALA A 354 20.04 8.99 6.31
N ASP A 355 20.32 7.78 6.81
CA ASP A 355 21.42 6.91 6.37
C ASP A 355 21.10 6.22 5.03
N TYR A 356 19.82 6.17 4.64
CA TYR A 356 19.38 5.95 3.26
C TYR A 356 19.62 7.23 2.43
N GLY A 357 20.88 7.63 2.32
CA GLY A 357 21.37 8.18 1.05
C GLY A 357 21.04 7.19 -0.10
N PRO A 358 21.05 7.62 -1.37
CA PRO A 358 20.21 7.10 -2.46
C PRO A 358 20.31 5.61 -2.84
N TYR A 359 21.05 4.75 -2.13
CA TYR A 359 21.21 3.34 -2.43
C TYR A 359 21.53 2.48 -1.20
N ASN A 360 20.68 1.48 -0.92
CA ASN A 360 21.01 0.10 -0.48
C ASN A 360 19.72 -0.58 0.03
N ILE A 361 19.12 -1.54 -0.68
CA ILE A 361 19.50 -2.96 -0.74
C ILE A 361 19.89 -3.53 0.63
N LEU A 362 18.94 -4.24 1.25
CA LEU A 362 19.24 -5.33 2.17
C LEU A 362 19.06 -6.65 1.41
N VAL A 363 20.20 -7.27 1.11
CA VAL A 363 20.34 -8.71 0.85
C VAL A 363 20.26 -9.43 2.21
N GLU A 364 19.86 -10.69 2.14
CA GLU A 364 19.85 -11.77 3.16
C GLU A 364 18.49 -11.99 3.85
N GLY A 365 17.83 -13.15 3.68
CA GLY A 365 18.22 -14.39 3.00
C GLY A 365 17.04 -15.31 2.67
#